data_AF-A0AAP5NJX4-F1
#
_entry.id   AF-A0AAP5NJX4-F1
#
_cell.length_a   1.000
_cell.length_b   1.000
_cell.length_c   1.000
_cell.angle_alpha   90.00
_cell.angle_beta   90.00
_cell.angle_gamma   90.00
#
_symmetry.space_group_name_H-M   'P 1'
#
loop_
_entity.id
_entity.type
_entity.pdbx_description
1 polymer ?
#
loop_
_entity_poly.entity_id
_entity_poly.type
_entity_poly.pdbx_seq_one_letter_code
_entity_poly.pdbx_strand_id
1 'polypeptide(L)' 'MAYFKQERPYRVTFDLEENIFIVYSTNTNQHGIGITIEQAIHNLKNPA' A
#
# COMPACT_ATOMS: atom_id res chain seq x y z
N MET A 1 -4.14 26.90 -5.29
CA MET A 1 -4.50 25.49 -5.11
C MET A 1 -3.88 25.02 -3.80
N ALA A 2 -4.70 24.67 -2.81
CA ALA A 2 -4.17 24.12 -1.56
C ALA A 2 -3.76 22.66 -1.81
N TYR A 3 -2.45 22.41 -1.91
CA TYR A 3 -1.91 21.05 -1.83
C TYR A 3 -2.09 20.60 -0.38
N PHE A 4 -3.16 19.85 -0.11
CA PHE A 4 -3.24 19.06 1.11
C PHE A 4 -2.20 17.96 0.98
N LYS A 5 -1.01 18.21 1.52
CA LYS A 5 0.03 17.20 1.73
C LYS A 5 -0.46 16.27 2.83
N GLN A 6 -1.50 15.49 2.55
CA GLN A 6 -1.76 14.28 3.31
C GLN A 6 -0.58 13.37 3.00
N GLU A 7 0.40 13.36 3.90
CA GLU A 7 1.47 12.38 3.88
C GLU A 7 0.80 11.02 4.03
N ARG A 8 0.51 10.38 2.90
CA ARG A 8 0.08 8.99 2.86
C ARG A 8 1.36 8.19 3.11
N PRO A 9 1.53 7.55 4.29
CA PRO A 9 2.79 6.94 4.67
C PRO A 9 2.99 5.59 3.98
N TYR A 10 2.64 5.49 2.70
CA TYR A 10 2.62 4.25 1.94
C TYR A 10 3.52 4.36 0.72
N ARG A 11 4.38 3.37 0.52
CA ARG A 11 5.08 3.14 -0.74
C ARG A 11 4.38 2.02 -1.48
N VAL A 12 4.15 2.19 -2.77
CA VAL A 12 3.47 1.19 -3.60
C VAL A 12 4.43 0.71 -4.68
N THR A 13 4.44 -0.59 -4.91
CA THR A 13 5.18 -1.23 -6.00
C THR A 13 4.26 -2.24 -6.67
N PHE A 14 4.49 -2.46 -7.96
CA PHE A 14 3.75 -3.43 -8.74
C PHE A 14 4.70 -4.55 -9.14
N ASP A 15 4.35 -5.77 -8.75
CA ASP A 15 5.06 -6.97 -9.15
C ASP A 15 4.48 -7.45 -10.50
N LEU A 16 5.34 -7.49 -11.52
CA LEU A 16 4.94 -7.87 -12.87
C LEU A 16 4.81 -9.40 -13.06
N GLU A 17 5.52 -10.18 -12.25
CA GLU A 17 5.49 -11.64 -12.34
C GLU A 17 4.21 -12.19 -11.73
N GLU A 18 3.88 -11.70 -10.53
CA GLU A 18 2.69 -12.09 -9.79
C GLU A 18 1.46 -11.24 -10.15
N ASN A 19 1.65 -10.13 -10.90
CA ASN A 19 0.60 -9.21 -11.32
C ASN A 19 -0.20 -8.63 -10.12
N ILE A 20 0.51 -8.24 -9.05
CA ILE A 20 -0.05 -7.75 -7.79
C ILE A 20 0.56 -6.43 -7.36
N PHE A 21 -0.20 -5.67 -6.57
CA PHE A 21 0.29 -4.50 -5.86
C PHE A 21 0.80 -4.88 -4.47
N ILE A 22 1.98 -4.36 -4.15
CA ILE A 22 2.60 -4.45 -2.84
C ILE A 22 2.62 -3.04 -2.24
N VAL A 23 2.04 -2.90 -1.05
CA VAL A 23 1.98 -1.63 -0.32
C VAL A 23 2.78 -1.74 0.96
N TYR A 24 3.77 -0.88 1.16
CA TYR A 24 4.61 -0.80 2.35
C TYR A 24 4.23 0.40 3.21
N SER A 25 4.00 0.18 4.49
CA SER A 25 3.85 1.23 5.49
C SER A 25 5.23 1.75 5.90
N THR A 26 5.47 3.04 5.72
CA THR A 26 6.69 3.74 6.15
C THR A 26 6.75 3.95 7.66
N ASN A 27 5.63 3.74 8.38
CA ASN A 27 5.54 3.93 9.83
C ASN A 27 5.71 2.62 10.61
N THR A 28 5.18 1.51 10.08
CA THR A 28 5.12 0.23 10.80
C THR A 28 6.05 -0.82 10.22
N ASN A 29 6.76 -0.53 9.11
CA ASN A 29 7.54 -1.50 8.34
C ASN A 29 6.77 -2.77 7.92
N GLN A 30 5.43 -2.73 8.00
CA GLN A 30 4.56 -3.79 7.52
C GLN A 30 4.23 -3.56 6.05
N HIS A 31 3.83 -4.64 5.38
CA HIS A 31 3.35 -4.58 4.01
C HIS A 31 2.06 -5.36 3.87
N GLY A 32 1.28 -5.01 2.84
CA GLY A 32 0.12 -5.76 2.39
C GLY A 32 0.19 -5.96 0.89
N ILE A 33 -0.44 -7.03 0.42
CA ILE A 33 -0.50 -7.40 -1.00
C ILE A 33 -1.96 -7.45 -1.46
N GLY A 34 -2.20 -7.17 -2.73
CA GLY A 34 -3.54 -7.24 -3.32
C GLY A 34 -3.53 -7.06 -4.83
N ILE A 35 -4.62 -7.48 -5.48
CA ILE A 35 -4.81 -7.30 -6.93
C ILE A 35 -5.07 -5.81 -7.25
N THR A 36 -5.52 -5.05 -6.25
CA THR A 36 -5.60 -3.58 -6.31
C THR A 36 -4.87 -2.94 -5.13
N ILE A 37 -4.54 -1.65 -5.28
CA ILE A 37 -3.89 -0.88 -4.21
C ILE A 37 -4.80 -0.80 -2.98
N GLU A 38 -6.11 -0.64 -3.16
CA GLU A 38 -7.10 -0.60 -2.08
C GLU A 38 -7.13 -1.92 -1.31
N GLN A 39 -7.09 -3.05 -2.02
CA GLN A 39 -7.05 -4.37 -1.41
C GLN A 39 -5.73 -4.58 -0.64
N ALA A 40 -4.60 -4.17 -1.21
CA ALA A 40 -3.31 -4.23 -0.54
C ALA A 40 -3.27 -3.37 0.74
N ILE A 41 -3.87 -2.18 0.73
CA ILE A 41 -4.03 -1.32 1.92
C ILE A 41 -4.97 -1.97 2.94
N HIS A 42 -6.07 -2.57 2.51
CA HIS A 42 -6.99 -3.27 3.39
C HIS A 42 -6.28 -4.42 4.11
N ASN A 43 -5.55 -5.25 3.37
CA ASN A 43 -4.79 -6.37 3.91
C ASN A 43 -3.64 -5.92 4.84
N LEU A 44 -3.03 -4.76 4.56
CA LEU A 44 -2.05 -4.15 5.45
C LEU A 44 -2.66 -3.71 6.80
N LYS A 45 -3.87 -3.16 6.78
CA LYS A 45 -4.56 -2.66 7.99
C LYS A 45 -5.21 -3.76 8.82
N ASN A 46 -5.70 -4.78 8.14
CA ASN A 46 -6.39 -5.92 8.73
C ASN A 46 -5.63 -7.21 8.34
N PRO A 47 -4.42 -7.42 8.87
CA PRO A 47 -3.72 -8.69 8.70
C PRO A 47 -4.56 -9.79 9.39
N ALA A 48 -4.81 -10.88 8.68
CA ALA A 48 -5.57 -12.03 9.18
C ALA A 48 -4.86 -12.73 10.35
#